data_AF-J3C0T3-F1
#
_entry.id   AF-J3C0T3-F1
#
_cell.length_a   1.000
_cell.length_b   1.000
_cell.length_c   1.000
_cell.angle_alpha   90.00
_cell.angle_beta   90.00
_cell.angle_gamma   90.00
#
_symmetry.space_group_name_H-M   'P 1'
#
loop_
_entity.id
_entity.type
_entity.pdbx_description
1 polymer ?
#
loop_
_entity_poly.entity_id
_entity_poly.type
_entity_poly.pdbx_seq_one_letter_code
_entity_poly.pdbx_strand_id
1 'polypeptide(L)'
;MLVESRQNLEDFLRITKSKKEFRGDLFDSTLTATGIQHKCFWNKEVDFLQLPVFVIPEKDDLESFFADVATYYSSFSPISSYVHVCNDDIAKNIFLGARKAYKIAKPSERKLKAYLACILGDVITGALHESKTLTTGTISYASCSQAVSFSMARSNILYPWMNPEDVAERWILAHKIVQKEVASSLLETAIGFFRMMDDGARAEKKPKFDAIEFDSDLAKYVSGSIGELELDNILATSFAITNEAKMIGGAFNNRVSGFNSLVAVVESSPLPARQKSICMAYYCNRILPGSLSHAEILREKVQNYPDVVFWYAVFACLSDEFDVRSIASGVCIKIIRDLVSPMDFETRPSCDISIEELEVLSRLSLKASTIKPRQRRIMRVSLLPGVEVDITFGEADAQEKIPDQHQNQLDSKKMRSLLFEALDLLDERKARSAPSDSYTSRTTSKRRGY
;
A
#
# COMPACT_ATOMS: atom_id res chain seq x y z
N MET A 1 25.69 -15.33 -0.90
CA MET A 1 25.20 -16.71 -1.17
C MET A 1 25.10 -17.44 0.15
N LEU A 2 23.90 -17.92 0.49
CA LEU A 2 23.62 -18.57 1.77
C LEU A 2 24.18 -20.01 1.84
N VAL A 3 24.55 -20.44 3.05
CA VAL A 3 25.01 -21.80 3.36
C VAL A 3 23.89 -22.55 4.08
N GLU A 4 23.42 -23.66 3.48
CA GLU A 4 22.42 -24.53 4.10
C GLU A 4 23.05 -25.41 5.19
N SER A 5 22.36 -25.51 6.32
CA SER A 5 22.65 -26.42 7.42
C SER A 5 21.35 -27.00 7.97
N ARG A 6 21.38 -28.22 8.50
CA ARG A 6 20.23 -28.82 9.21
C ARG A 6 20.49 -28.77 10.70
N GLN A 7 19.64 -28.06 11.43
CA GLN A 7 19.83 -27.80 12.86
C GLN A 7 18.48 -27.91 13.57
N ASN A 8 18.50 -28.38 14.82
CA ASN A 8 17.34 -28.25 15.68
C ASN A 8 17.23 -26.80 16.23
N LEU A 9 16.11 -26.48 16.86
CA LEU A 9 15.83 -25.14 17.39
C LEU A 9 16.85 -24.68 18.44
N GLU A 10 17.27 -25.58 19.34
CA GLU A 10 18.26 -25.29 20.39
C GLU A 10 19.64 -24.91 19.81
N ASP A 11 20.07 -25.67 18.80
CA ASP A 11 21.38 -25.56 18.17
C ASP A 11 21.54 -24.20 17.47
N PHE A 12 20.55 -23.76 16.69
CA PHE A 12 20.68 -22.52 15.93
C PHE A 12 20.39 -21.27 16.76
N LEU A 13 19.57 -21.36 17.81
CA LEU A 13 19.40 -20.24 18.76
C LEU A 13 20.63 -20.05 19.65
N ARG A 14 21.64 -20.94 19.53
CA ARG A 14 22.89 -20.92 20.29
C ARG A 14 22.64 -20.76 21.78
N ILE A 15 21.58 -21.40 22.26
CA ILE A 15 21.38 -21.66 23.68
C ILE A 15 22.28 -22.85 24.01
N THR A 16 23.57 -22.72 23.66
CA THR A 16 24.61 -23.44 24.36
C THR A 16 24.54 -22.89 25.78
N LYS A 17 23.72 -23.55 26.60
CA LYS A 17 23.86 -23.51 28.05
C LYS A 17 25.37 -23.53 28.27
N SER A 18 25.93 -22.47 28.86
CA SER A 18 27.23 -22.62 29.50
C SER A 18 27.07 -23.90 30.31
N LYS A 19 27.78 -24.98 29.96
CA LYS A 19 27.63 -26.32 30.56
C LYS A 19 28.08 -26.28 32.03
N LYS A 20 27.41 -25.48 32.85
CA LYS A 20 27.26 -25.77 34.27
C LYS A 20 26.17 -26.82 34.29
N GLU A 21 26.62 -28.07 34.21
CA GLU A 21 25.82 -29.26 34.46
C GLU A 21 25.06 -29.05 35.79
N PHE A 22 23.82 -28.58 35.70
CA PHE A 22 22.89 -28.66 36.82
C PHE A 22 22.46 -30.12 36.88
N ARG A 23 23.30 -30.96 37.49
CA ARG A 23 22.95 -32.34 37.84
C ARG A 23 21.74 -32.29 38.78
N GLY A 24 20.55 -32.54 38.23
CA GLY A 24 19.34 -32.67 39.04
C GLY A 24 18.04 -32.16 38.43
N ASP A 25 18.02 -31.72 37.16
CA ASP A 25 16.75 -31.37 36.54
C ASP A 25 15.96 -32.65 36.20
N LEU A 26 14.79 -32.82 36.81
CA LEU A 26 13.91 -33.99 36.61
C LEU A 26 13.36 -34.08 35.17
N PHE A 27 13.56 -33.03 34.36
CA PHE A 27 13.22 -32.98 32.94
C PHE A 27 14.41 -33.15 32.01
N ASP A 28 15.59 -33.55 32.53
CA ASP A 28 16.74 -34.00 31.73
C ASP A 28 16.43 -35.40 31.17
N SER A 29 15.32 -35.48 30.44
CA SER A 29 14.87 -36.67 29.76
C SER A 29 15.90 -36.98 28.69
N THR A 30 16.38 -38.21 28.73
CA THR A 30 17.07 -38.92 27.65
C THR A 30 16.17 -39.10 26.41
N LEU A 31 15.34 -38.10 26.08
CA LEU A 31 14.75 -37.94 24.77
C LEU A 31 15.93 -37.85 23.80
N THR A 32 16.15 -38.95 23.10
CA THR A 32 17.16 -39.13 22.09
C THR A 32 17.22 -37.89 21.20
N ALA A 33 18.44 -37.40 20.96
CA ALA A 33 18.81 -36.25 20.15
C ALA A 33 18.40 -36.34 18.65
N THR A 34 17.35 -37.09 18.32
CA THR A 34 16.62 -37.02 17.06
C THR A 34 15.60 -35.88 17.13
N GLY A 35 16.04 -34.69 17.53
CA GLY A 35 15.22 -33.49 17.50
C GLY A 35 14.80 -33.16 16.07
N ILE A 36 13.64 -32.52 15.92
CA ILE A 36 13.14 -31.99 14.65
C ILE A 36 14.25 -31.12 14.03
N GLN A 37 14.63 -31.40 12.78
CA GLN A 37 15.71 -30.72 12.08
C GLN A 37 15.16 -29.76 11.04
N HIS A 38 15.30 -28.46 11.29
CA HIS A 38 14.91 -27.41 10.38
C HIS A 38 16.04 -27.14 9.36
N LYS A 39 15.69 -26.70 8.14
CA LYS A 39 16.69 -26.21 7.19
C LYS A 39 17.00 -24.76 7.51
N CYS A 40 18.23 -24.49 7.90
CA CYS A 40 18.73 -23.17 8.27
C CYS A 40 19.69 -22.66 7.20
N PHE A 41 19.48 -21.43 6.73
CA PHE A 41 20.33 -20.80 5.72
C PHE A 41 21.08 -19.64 6.36
N TRP A 42 22.40 -19.70 6.31
CA TRP A 42 23.30 -18.77 6.98
C TRP A 42 24.01 -17.88 5.97
N ASN A 43 24.23 -16.61 6.34
CA ASN A 43 25.20 -15.78 5.63
C ASN A 43 26.61 -16.36 5.79
N LYS A 44 27.44 -16.19 4.75
CA LYS A 44 28.86 -16.57 4.82
C LYS A 44 29.60 -15.76 5.89
N GLU A 45 29.24 -14.49 6.02
CA GLU A 45 29.70 -13.61 7.08
C GLU A 45 28.72 -13.71 8.24
N VAL A 46 29.22 -14.14 9.40
CA VAL A 46 28.42 -14.26 10.61
C VAL A 46 28.13 -12.85 11.13
N ASP A 47 26.85 -12.49 11.24
CA ASP A 47 26.46 -11.23 11.85
C ASP A 47 26.43 -11.31 13.39
N PHE A 48 26.22 -10.17 14.04
CA PHE A 48 26.23 -10.07 15.50
C PHE A 48 25.05 -10.82 16.16
N LEU A 49 23.95 -11.05 15.43
CA LEU A 49 22.79 -11.79 15.94
C LEU A 49 23.09 -13.28 16.02
N GLN A 50 24.01 -13.78 15.19
CA GLN A 50 24.40 -15.19 15.17
C GLN A 50 23.22 -16.14 14.92
N LEU A 51 22.20 -15.67 14.20
CA LEU A 51 21.02 -16.42 13.79
C LEU A 51 21.09 -16.80 12.31
N PRO A 52 20.40 -17.84 11.84
CA PRO A 52 20.22 -18.07 10.41
C PRO A 52 19.43 -16.90 9.80
N VAL A 53 19.68 -16.56 8.53
CA VAL A 53 18.92 -15.52 7.80
C VAL A 53 17.55 -16.06 7.41
N PHE A 54 17.50 -17.35 7.06
CA PHE A 54 16.30 -18.03 6.60
C PHE A 54 16.14 -19.36 7.34
N VAL A 55 14.92 -19.70 7.73
CA VAL A 55 14.57 -21.00 8.32
C VAL A 55 13.36 -21.57 7.60
N ILE A 56 13.46 -22.84 7.20
CA ILE A 56 12.34 -23.64 6.71
C ILE A 56 12.08 -24.73 7.77
N PRO A 57 10.96 -24.66 8.51
CA PRO A 57 10.64 -25.67 9.49
C PRO A 57 10.52 -27.08 8.87
N GLU A 58 10.85 -28.11 9.64
CA GLU A 58 10.66 -29.49 9.16
C GLU A 58 9.17 -29.77 8.97
N LYS A 59 8.82 -30.55 7.94
CA LYS A 59 7.43 -30.91 7.60
C LYS A 59 6.50 -29.72 7.31
N ASP A 60 7.06 -28.53 7.06
CA ASP A 60 6.30 -27.30 6.82
C ASP A 60 5.35 -26.92 7.98
N ASP A 61 5.68 -27.35 9.20
CA ASP A 61 4.89 -27.05 10.40
C ASP A 61 5.30 -25.70 11.01
N LEU A 62 4.90 -24.61 10.35
CA LEU A 62 5.13 -23.24 10.83
C LEU A 62 4.46 -22.99 12.18
N GLU A 63 3.27 -23.54 12.40
CA GLU A 63 2.49 -23.32 13.61
C GLU A 63 3.23 -23.87 14.85
N SER A 64 3.64 -25.13 14.81
CA SER A 64 4.40 -25.74 15.91
C SER A 64 5.72 -25.04 16.12
N PHE A 65 6.43 -24.67 15.04
CA PHE A 65 7.68 -23.93 15.13
C PHE A 65 7.52 -22.60 15.89
N PHE A 66 6.54 -21.78 15.51
CA PHE A 66 6.32 -20.50 16.20
C PHE A 66 5.79 -20.69 17.62
N ALA A 67 4.97 -21.72 17.87
CA ALA A 67 4.49 -22.05 19.21
C ALA A 67 5.64 -22.44 20.15
N ASP A 68 6.58 -23.28 19.67
CA ASP A 68 7.77 -23.68 20.41
C ASP A 68 8.67 -22.47 20.71
N VAL A 69 8.90 -21.60 19.73
CA VAL A 69 9.67 -20.37 19.92
C VAL A 69 9.01 -19.44 20.95
N ALA A 70 7.71 -19.21 20.84
CA ALA A 70 6.98 -18.34 21.77
C ALA A 70 7.00 -18.91 23.20
N THR A 71 6.90 -20.23 23.34
CA THR A 71 6.80 -20.93 24.64
C THR A 71 8.16 -21.06 25.32
N TYR A 72 9.16 -21.61 24.62
CA TYR A 72 10.45 -21.97 25.21
C TYR A 72 11.51 -20.88 25.04
N TYR A 73 11.36 -19.98 24.05
CA TYR A 73 12.37 -19.01 23.67
C TYR A 73 11.80 -17.59 23.51
N SER A 74 10.95 -17.18 24.45
CA SER A 74 10.24 -15.89 24.45
C SER A 74 11.12 -14.64 24.27
N SER A 75 12.42 -14.71 24.59
CA SER A 75 13.37 -13.63 24.33
C SER A 75 13.57 -13.33 22.84
N PHE A 76 13.41 -14.35 21.99
CA PHE A 76 13.51 -14.26 20.54
C PHE A 76 12.16 -14.04 19.85
N SER A 77 11.04 -14.10 20.56
CA SER A 77 9.72 -13.84 20.00
C SER A 77 9.47 -12.32 19.87
N PRO A 78 9.00 -11.81 18.72
CA PRO A 78 8.73 -12.55 17.48
C PRO A 78 9.99 -12.88 16.67
N ILE A 79 10.24 -14.16 16.36
CA ILE A 79 11.48 -14.59 15.69
C ILE A 79 11.51 -14.17 14.22
N SER A 80 10.34 -13.99 13.62
CA SER A 80 10.20 -13.51 12.25
C SER A 80 10.64 -12.05 12.05
N SER A 81 10.87 -11.30 13.14
CA SER A 81 11.53 -9.98 13.07
C SER A 81 13.04 -10.08 12.78
N TYR A 82 13.64 -11.24 13.06
CA TYR A 82 15.09 -11.47 12.93
C TYR A 82 15.44 -12.44 11.80
N VAL A 83 14.53 -13.36 11.47
CA VAL A 83 14.76 -14.48 10.56
C VAL A 83 13.60 -14.58 9.59
N HIS A 84 13.87 -14.77 8.30
CA HIS A 84 12.81 -15.11 7.35
C HIS A 84 12.38 -16.56 7.61
N VAL A 85 11.12 -16.77 7.95
CA VAL A 85 10.57 -18.11 8.18
C VAL A 85 9.47 -18.35 7.15
N CYS A 86 9.57 -19.41 6.35
CA CYS A 86 8.51 -19.76 5.41
C CYS A 86 8.49 -21.26 5.08
N ASN A 87 7.44 -21.69 4.37
CA ASN A 87 7.29 -23.04 3.87
C ASN A 87 8.28 -23.37 2.74
N ASP A 88 8.61 -24.65 2.59
CA ASP A 88 9.53 -25.19 1.59
C ASP A 88 9.09 -24.83 0.17
N ASP A 89 7.78 -24.75 -0.11
CA ASP A 89 7.24 -24.35 -1.41
C ASP A 89 7.55 -22.90 -1.77
N ILE A 90 7.43 -21.99 -0.80
CA ILE A 90 7.79 -20.57 -0.99
C ILE A 90 9.30 -20.47 -1.18
N ALA A 91 10.08 -21.11 -0.30
CA ALA A 91 11.54 -21.13 -0.38
C ALA A 91 12.07 -21.70 -1.71
N LYS A 92 11.44 -22.78 -2.20
CA LYS A 92 11.73 -23.38 -3.51
C LYS A 92 11.57 -22.38 -4.63
N ASN A 93 10.46 -21.63 -4.65
CA ASN A 93 10.23 -20.66 -5.72
C ASN A 93 11.12 -19.42 -5.60
N ILE A 94 11.51 -19.04 -4.38
CA ILE A 94 12.32 -17.84 -4.14
C ILE A 94 13.81 -18.07 -4.45
N PHE A 95 14.43 -19.10 -3.85
CA PHE A 95 15.90 -19.23 -3.89
C PHE A 95 16.43 -20.64 -4.19
N LEU A 96 15.69 -21.73 -3.92
CA LEU A 96 16.19 -23.09 -4.23
C LEU A 96 15.92 -23.50 -5.69
N GLY A 97 14.92 -22.89 -6.35
CA GLY A 97 14.35 -23.35 -7.61
C GLY A 97 15.18 -23.07 -8.85
N ALA A 98 16.07 -22.07 -8.86
CA ALA A 98 16.98 -21.89 -9.98
C ALA A 98 18.19 -21.03 -9.65
N ARG A 99 19.39 -21.53 -10.00
CA ARG A 99 20.60 -20.73 -10.30
C ARG A 99 20.39 -19.69 -11.42
N LYS A 100 19.18 -19.55 -11.97
CA LYS A 100 18.81 -18.42 -12.82
C LYS A 100 18.48 -17.29 -11.87
N ALA A 101 19.41 -16.35 -11.71
CA ALA A 101 19.16 -15.08 -11.03
C ALA A 101 17.76 -14.61 -11.42
N TYR A 102 16.83 -14.65 -10.46
CA TYR A 102 15.47 -14.20 -10.68
C TYR A 102 15.56 -12.70 -10.91
N LYS A 103 15.77 -12.30 -12.16
CA LYS A 103 15.78 -10.90 -12.55
C LYS A 103 14.34 -10.48 -12.41
N ILE A 104 14.01 -9.85 -11.27
CA ILE A 104 12.74 -9.16 -11.05
C ILE A 104 12.50 -8.35 -12.32
N ALA A 105 11.53 -8.80 -13.12
CA ALA A 105 11.25 -8.19 -14.40
C ALA A 105 10.80 -6.76 -14.06
N LYS A 106 11.52 -5.77 -14.59
CA LYS A 106 11.11 -4.38 -14.35
C LYS A 106 9.74 -4.20 -15.00
N PRO A 107 8.68 -3.89 -14.23
CA PRO A 107 7.36 -3.68 -14.80
C PRO A 107 7.42 -2.52 -15.78
N SER A 108 6.61 -2.59 -16.85
CA SER A 108 6.47 -1.48 -17.79
C SER A 108 5.89 -0.25 -17.09
N GLU A 109 6.12 0.94 -17.64
CA GLU A 109 5.55 2.17 -17.07
C GLU A 109 4.02 2.10 -16.98
N ARG A 110 3.36 1.58 -18.00
CA ARG A 110 1.90 1.40 -18.00
C ARG A 110 1.44 0.45 -16.89
N LYS A 111 2.17 -0.66 -16.66
CA LYS A 111 1.87 -1.61 -15.58
C LYS A 111 2.06 -0.97 -14.20
N LEU A 112 3.09 -0.12 -14.03
CA LEU A 112 3.27 0.67 -12.81
C LEU A 112 2.13 1.69 -12.60
N LYS A 113 1.71 2.40 -13.65
CA LYS A 113 0.54 3.30 -13.60
C LYS A 113 -0.72 2.53 -13.23
N ALA A 114 -0.93 1.34 -13.78
CA ALA A 114 -2.06 0.46 -13.45
C ALA A 114 -2.06 0.04 -11.96
N TYR A 115 -0.91 -0.37 -11.41
CA TYR A 115 -0.80 -0.67 -9.98
C TYR A 115 -1.08 0.55 -9.10
N LEU A 116 -0.49 1.69 -9.45
CA LEU A 116 -0.75 2.94 -8.74
C LEU A 116 -2.25 3.27 -8.76
N ALA A 117 -2.91 3.09 -9.90
CA ALA A 117 -4.33 3.32 -10.05
C ALA A 117 -5.18 2.45 -9.14
N CYS A 118 -4.86 1.16 -9.07
CA CYS A 118 -5.51 0.23 -8.16
C CYS A 118 -5.34 0.65 -6.70
N ILE A 119 -4.15 1.11 -6.31
CA ILE A 119 -3.83 1.56 -4.94
C ILE A 119 -4.58 2.83 -4.57
N LEU A 120 -4.57 3.82 -5.46
CA LEU A 120 -5.29 5.07 -5.25
C LEU A 120 -6.81 4.83 -5.26
N GLY A 121 -7.29 4.01 -6.18
CA GLY A 121 -8.70 3.61 -6.26
C GLY A 121 -9.19 2.95 -4.98
N ASP A 122 -8.42 2.00 -4.44
CA ASP A 122 -8.72 1.31 -3.17
C ASP A 122 -8.84 2.32 -2.00
N VAL A 123 -7.84 3.18 -1.82
CA VAL A 123 -7.83 4.18 -0.74
C VAL A 123 -8.95 5.22 -0.87
N ILE A 124 -9.17 5.77 -2.07
CA ILE A 124 -10.18 6.83 -2.29
C ILE A 124 -11.58 6.23 -2.13
N THR A 125 -11.82 5.04 -2.66
CA THR A 125 -13.12 4.36 -2.56
C THR A 125 -13.43 4.01 -1.11
N GLY A 126 -12.43 3.48 -0.36
CA GLY A 126 -12.58 3.22 1.07
C GLY A 126 -12.89 4.48 1.88
N ALA A 127 -12.18 5.58 1.60
CA ALA A 127 -12.42 6.86 2.26
C ALA A 127 -13.85 7.40 2.00
N LEU A 128 -14.38 7.23 0.79
CA LEU A 128 -15.75 7.63 0.46
C LEU A 128 -16.82 6.75 1.11
N HIS A 129 -16.60 5.43 1.19
CA HIS A 129 -17.51 4.53 1.91
C HIS A 129 -17.61 4.87 3.39
N GLU A 130 -16.49 5.26 4.01
CA GLU A 130 -16.46 5.73 5.40
C GLU A 130 -17.06 7.13 5.59
N SER A 131 -17.73 7.69 4.56
CA SER A 131 -18.36 9.01 4.56
C SER A 131 -17.42 10.17 4.89
N LYS A 132 -16.10 9.97 4.79
CA LYS A 132 -15.11 11.03 5.00
C LYS A 132 -15.18 12.01 3.84
N THR A 133 -15.03 13.30 4.12
CA THR A 133 -14.89 14.31 3.08
C THR A 133 -13.55 14.11 2.38
N LEU A 134 -13.57 13.88 1.06
CA LEU A 134 -12.35 13.83 0.27
C LEU A 134 -11.84 15.26 0.11
N THR A 135 -10.80 15.61 0.85
CA THR A 135 -9.94 16.72 0.43
C THR A 135 -8.76 16.10 -0.31
N THR A 136 -8.34 16.64 -1.44
CA THR A 136 -7.22 16.06 -2.24
C THR A 136 -5.90 15.92 -1.46
N GLY A 137 -5.79 16.54 -0.29
CA GLY A 137 -4.71 16.30 0.68
C GLY A 137 -4.87 15.05 1.57
N THR A 138 -5.96 14.28 1.48
CA THR A 138 -6.21 13.11 2.34
C THR A 138 -5.51 11.85 1.86
N ILE A 139 -5.04 11.79 0.61
CA ILE A 139 -4.30 10.65 0.10
C ILE A 139 -2.90 10.69 0.70
N SER A 140 -2.74 10.00 1.83
CA SER A 140 -1.44 9.85 2.49
C SER A 140 -0.71 8.61 1.98
N TYR A 141 0.62 8.66 1.95
CA TYR A 141 1.44 7.49 1.67
C TYR A 141 1.11 6.32 2.62
N ALA A 142 0.88 6.62 3.91
CA ALA A 142 0.53 5.61 4.91
C ALA A 142 -0.75 4.86 4.52
N SER A 143 -1.82 5.57 4.14
CA SER A 143 -3.07 4.95 3.68
C SER A 143 -2.86 4.05 2.47
N CYS A 144 -2.03 4.49 1.51
CA CYS A 144 -1.69 3.68 0.34
C CYS A 144 -0.87 2.44 0.69
N SER A 145 0.11 2.52 1.59
CA SER A 145 0.89 1.36 2.02
C SER A 145 0.09 0.33 2.82
N GLN A 146 -1.04 0.74 3.41
CA GLN A 146 -1.95 -0.14 4.13
C GLN A 146 -2.94 -0.87 3.22
N ALA A 147 -3.15 -0.35 2.00
CA ALA A 147 -4.12 -0.89 1.06
C ALA A 147 -3.75 -2.31 0.61
N VAL A 148 -4.76 -3.17 0.41
CA VAL A 148 -4.53 -4.56 -0.05
C VAL A 148 -3.91 -4.58 -1.45
N SER A 149 -4.35 -3.65 -2.29
CA SER A 149 -3.83 -3.40 -3.63
C SER A 149 -2.33 -3.09 -3.65
N PHE A 150 -1.78 -2.45 -2.61
CA PHE A 150 -0.32 -2.22 -2.51
C PHE A 150 0.43 -3.53 -2.29
N SER A 151 -0.06 -4.36 -1.37
CA SER A 151 0.51 -5.69 -1.09
C SER A 151 0.43 -6.60 -2.32
N MET A 152 -0.69 -6.58 -3.04
CA MET A 152 -0.85 -7.33 -4.29
C MET A 152 0.07 -6.84 -5.41
N ALA A 153 0.19 -5.53 -5.61
CA ALA A 153 1.12 -4.96 -6.59
C ALA A 153 2.56 -5.37 -6.29
N ARG A 154 2.95 -5.26 -5.02
CA ARG A 154 4.28 -5.66 -4.57
C ARG A 154 4.51 -7.15 -4.75
N SER A 155 3.54 -7.98 -4.38
CA SER A 155 3.59 -9.43 -4.58
C SER A 155 3.65 -9.79 -6.07
N ASN A 156 2.90 -9.13 -6.95
CA ASN A 156 2.95 -9.41 -8.38
C ASN A 156 4.32 -9.04 -9.01
N ILE A 157 5.02 -8.05 -8.47
CA ILE A 157 6.38 -7.68 -8.88
C ILE A 157 7.42 -8.69 -8.37
N LEU A 158 7.37 -9.06 -7.10
CA LEU A 158 8.34 -9.96 -6.47
C LEU A 158 8.08 -11.45 -6.80
N TYR A 159 6.81 -11.83 -6.82
CA TYR A 159 6.26 -13.18 -6.94
C TYR A 159 5.16 -13.27 -8.02
N PRO A 160 5.47 -13.04 -9.31
CA PRO A 160 4.48 -13.10 -10.40
C PRO A 160 3.64 -14.39 -10.47
N TRP A 161 4.18 -15.50 -9.99
CA TRP A 161 3.50 -16.81 -9.94
C TRP A 161 2.45 -16.93 -8.84
N MET A 162 2.45 -16.03 -7.84
CA MET A 162 1.58 -16.14 -6.67
C MET A 162 0.18 -15.59 -6.94
N ASN A 163 -0.84 -16.32 -6.54
CA ASN A 163 -2.22 -15.88 -6.73
C ASN A 163 -2.55 -14.64 -5.89
N PRO A 164 -3.18 -13.58 -6.47
CA PRO A 164 -3.53 -12.39 -5.71
C PRO A 164 -4.49 -12.70 -4.55
N GLU A 165 -5.27 -13.77 -4.66
CA GLU A 165 -6.15 -14.30 -3.61
C GLU A 165 -5.35 -14.72 -2.38
N ASP A 166 -4.24 -15.43 -2.56
CA ASP A 166 -3.39 -15.87 -1.43
C ASP A 166 -2.86 -14.66 -0.65
N VAL A 167 -2.52 -13.58 -1.35
CA VAL A 167 -2.07 -12.32 -0.75
C VAL A 167 -3.22 -11.60 -0.04
N ALA A 168 -4.41 -11.56 -0.67
CA ALA A 168 -5.62 -11.01 -0.08
C ALA A 168 -5.99 -11.73 1.23
N GLU A 169 -6.00 -13.06 1.22
CA GLU A 169 -6.37 -13.88 2.37
C GLU A 169 -5.43 -13.62 3.55
N ARG A 170 -4.11 -13.56 3.30
CA ARG A 170 -3.11 -13.18 4.30
C ARG A 170 -3.33 -11.76 4.82
N TRP A 171 -3.65 -10.81 3.94
CA TRP A 171 -3.93 -9.43 4.32
C TRP A 171 -5.20 -9.31 5.18
N ILE A 172 -6.27 -10.05 4.82
CA ILE A 172 -7.53 -10.13 5.59
C ILE A 172 -7.26 -10.75 6.96
N LEU A 173 -6.52 -11.86 7.01
CA LEU A 173 -6.16 -12.53 8.25
C LEU A 173 -5.45 -11.57 9.21
N ALA A 174 -4.48 -10.80 8.69
CA ALA A 174 -3.74 -9.82 9.48
C ALA A 174 -4.67 -8.74 10.09
N HIS A 175 -5.64 -8.26 9.32
CA HIS A 175 -6.63 -7.28 9.78
C HIS A 175 -7.66 -7.87 10.75
N LYS A 176 -8.10 -9.10 10.51
CA LYS A 176 -9.03 -9.85 11.37
C LYS A 176 -8.43 -10.09 12.75
N ILE A 177 -7.14 -10.44 12.81
CA ILE A 177 -6.41 -10.63 14.08
C ILE A 177 -6.42 -9.36 14.94
N VAL A 178 -6.39 -8.18 14.30
CA VAL A 178 -6.43 -6.87 14.97
C VAL A 178 -7.86 -6.30 15.07
N GLN A 179 -8.89 -7.12 14.79
CA GLN A 179 -10.32 -6.76 14.88
C GLN A 179 -10.71 -5.55 14.01
N LYS A 180 -10.02 -5.33 12.88
CA LYS A 180 -10.38 -4.28 11.93
C LYS A 180 -11.32 -4.84 10.86
N GLU A 181 -12.45 -4.20 10.65
CA GLU A 181 -13.39 -4.55 9.59
C GLU A 181 -12.76 -4.32 8.20
N VAL A 182 -13.05 -5.24 7.28
CA VAL A 182 -12.58 -5.21 5.90
C VAL A 182 -13.80 -5.12 4.99
N ALA A 183 -13.85 -4.10 4.11
CA ALA A 183 -14.88 -4.00 3.10
C ALA A 183 -14.67 -5.06 2.01
N SER A 184 -15.58 -6.03 1.90
CA SER A 184 -15.43 -7.17 0.98
C SER A 184 -15.52 -6.80 -0.51
N SER A 185 -16.37 -5.83 -0.87
CA SER A 185 -16.62 -5.46 -2.27
C SER A 185 -15.40 -4.84 -2.98
N LEU A 186 -14.64 -3.99 -2.27
CA LEU A 186 -13.42 -3.39 -2.81
C LEU A 186 -12.33 -4.44 -3.02
N LEU A 187 -12.24 -5.40 -2.09
CA LEU A 187 -11.28 -6.48 -2.17
C LEU A 187 -11.52 -7.34 -3.42
N GLU A 188 -12.77 -7.72 -3.69
CA GLU A 188 -13.13 -8.48 -4.90
C GLU A 188 -12.80 -7.70 -6.18
N THR A 189 -13.02 -6.39 -6.17
CA THR A 189 -12.67 -5.51 -7.29
C THR A 189 -11.16 -5.47 -7.53
N ALA A 190 -10.36 -5.31 -6.46
CA ALA A 190 -8.91 -5.33 -6.55
C ALA A 190 -8.38 -6.68 -7.05
N ILE A 191 -8.87 -7.79 -6.49
CA ILE A 191 -8.52 -9.15 -6.96
C ILE A 191 -8.84 -9.31 -8.45
N GLY A 192 -10.06 -8.92 -8.86
CA GLY A 192 -10.49 -8.97 -10.25
C GLY A 192 -9.59 -8.14 -11.18
N PHE A 193 -9.15 -6.96 -10.72
CA PHE A 193 -8.20 -6.12 -11.44
C PHE A 193 -6.83 -6.80 -11.62
N PHE A 194 -6.28 -7.42 -10.56
CA PHE A 194 -5.01 -8.13 -10.65
C PHE A 194 -5.09 -9.39 -11.53
N ARG A 195 -6.21 -10.12 -11.50
CA ARG A 195 -6.47 -11.23 -12.45
C ARG A 195 -6.49 -10.74 -13.90
N MET A 196 -7.08 -9.59 -14.15
CA MET A 196 -7.15 -8.97 -15.47
C MET A 196 -5.76 -8.55 -15.99
N MET A 197 -4.89 -8.09 -15.09
CA MET A 197 -3.51 -7.68 -15.35
C MET A 197 -2.51 -8.84 -15.53
N ASP A 198 -2.93 -10.07 -15.23
CA ASP A 198 -2.10 -11.24 -15.40
C ASP A 198 -2.19 -11.69 -16.86
N ASP A 199 -1.19 -11.31 -17.67
CA ASP A 199 -1.10 -11.43 -19.13
C ASP A 199 -1.01 -12.89 -19.65
N GLY A 200 -1.59 -13.86 -18.93
CA GLY A 200 -1.50 -15.29 -19.26
C GLY A 200 -0.16 -15.92 -18.89
N ALA A 201 0.66 -15.26 -18.07
CA ALA A 201 1.87 -15.86 -17.49
C ALA A 201 1.54 -17.11 -16.67
N ARG A 202 0.33 -17.16 -16.09
CA ARG A 202 -0.24 -18.34 -15.45
C ARG A 202 -0.98 -19.16 -16.50
N ALA A 203 -0.30 -20.18 -17.01
CA ALA A 203 -0.86 -21.19 -17.91
C ALA A 203 -1.90 -22.11 -17.21
N GLU A 204 -2.52 -21.65 -16.13
CA GLU A 204 -3.71 -22.32 -15.61
C GLU A 204 -4.84 -22.05 -16.59
N LYS A 205 -5.55 -23.11 -16.98
CA LYS A 205 -6.70 -23.04 -17.88
C LYS A 205 -7.69 -22.06 -17.26
N LYS A 206 -7.70 -20.81 -17.75
CA LYS A 206 -8.68 -19.81 -17.34
C LYS A 206 -10.04 -20.51 -17.34
N PRO A 207 -10.75 -20.58 -16.20
CA PRO A 207 -12.09 -21.13 -16.21
C PRO A 207 -12.82 -20.40 -17.33
N LYS A 208 -13.45 -21.17 -18.23
CA LYS A 208 -14.34 -20.61 -19.25
C LYS A 208 -15.56 -20.05 -18.52
N PHE A 209 -15.36 -18.99 -17.76
CA PHE A 209 -16.42 -18.02 -17.55
C PHE A 209 -16.76 -17.53 -18.94
N ASP A 210 -18.05 -17.51 -19.25
CA ASP A 210 -18.60 -16.79 -20.39
C ASP A 210 -18.27 -15.31 -20.22
N ALA A 211 -16.99 -14.98 -20.42
CA ALA A 211 -16.44 -13.66 -20.26
C ALA A 211 -17.09 -12.82 -21.35
N ILE A 212 -18.08 -12.07 -20.91
CA ILE A 212 -18.74 -11.03 -21.69
C ILE A 212 -17.62 -10.20 -22.34
N GLU A 213 -17.69 -10.01 -23.66
CA GLU A 213 -16.64 -9.37 -24.50
C GLU A 213 -16.02 -8.11 -23.86
N PHE A 214 -16.85 -7.38 -23.11
CA PHE A 214 -16.50 -6.21 -22.31
C PHE A 214 -15.25 -6.36 -21.41
N ASP A 215 -15.14 -7.45 -20.63
CA ASP A 215 -14.01 -7.63 -19.70
C ASP A 215 -12.70 -7.86 -20.46
N SER A 216 -12.78 -8.48 -21.65
CA SER A 216 -11.61 -8.63 -22.51
C SER A 216 -11.15 -7.29 -23.07
N ASP A 217 -12.06 -6.40 -23.46
CA ASP A 217 -11.70 -5.10 -24.01
C ASP A 217 -11.15 -4.16 -22.93
N LEU A 218 -11.70 -4.22 -21.72
CA LEU A 218 -11.11 -3.53 -20.58
C LEU A 218 -9.70 -4.04 -20.27
N ALA A 219 -9.47 -5.35 -20.30
CA ALA A 219 -8.14 -5.92 -20.11
C ALA A 219 -7.14 -5.44 -21.17
N LYS A 220 -7.58 -5.40 -22.44
CA LYS A 220 -6.80 -4.84 -23.55
C LYS A 220 -6.48 -3.36 -23.30
N TYR A 221 -7.43 -2.57 -22.79
CA TYR A 221 -7.18 -1.17 -22.48
C TYR A 221 -6.16 -1.03 -21.36
N VAL A 222 -6.33 -1.74 -20.24
CA VAL A 222 -5.42 -1.62 -19.09
C VAL A 222 -4.00 -2.09 -19.46
N SER A 223 -3.85 -3.18 -20.22
CA SER A 223 -2.56 -3.62 -20.77
C SER A 223 -1.96 -2.67 -21.81
N GLY A 224 -2.77 -1.79 -22.41
CA GLY A 224 -2.36 -0.85 -23.46
C GLY A 224 -2.40 -1.41 -24.88
N SER A 225 -3.08 -2.54 -25.06
CA SER A 225 -3.32 -3.14 -26.37
C SER A 225 -4.34 -2.35 -27.21
N ILE A 226 -5.26 -1.62 -26.56
CA ILE A 226 -6.18 -0.68 -27.21
C ILE A 226 -6.05 0.71 -26.59
N GLY A 227 -6.32 1.74 -27.39
CA GLY A 227 -6.25 3.14 -26.98
C GLY A 227 -7.56 3.68 -26.38
N GLU A 228 -7.53 4.93 -25.91
CA GLU A 228 -8.71 5.59 -25.32
C GLU A 228 -9.89 5.72 -26.28
N LEU A 229 -9.63 6.07 -27.56
CA LEU A 229 -10.67 6.25 -28.57
C LEU A 229 -11.40 4.95 -28.90
N GLU A 230 -10.69 3.83 -28.89
CA GLU A 230 -11.29 2.52 -29.14
C GLU A 230 -12.19 2.12 -27.97
N LEU A 231 -11.72 2.30 -26.73
CA LEU A 231 -12.54 2.07 -25.54
C LEU A 231 -13.76 3.01 -25.50
N ASP A 232 -13.61 4.29 -25.86
CA ASP A 232 -14.71 5.25 -25.95
C ASP A 232 -15.81 4.74 -26.89
N ASN A 233 -15.43 4.29 -28.09
CA ASN A 233 -16.37 3.75 -29.08
C ASN A 233 -17.09 2.50 -28.57
N ILE A 234 -16.37 1.59 -27.89
CA ILE A 234 -16.94 0.37 -27.31
C ILE A 234 -17.99 0.75 -26.25
N LEU A 235 -17.66 1.66 -25.33
CA LEU A 235 -18.57 2.12 -24.27
C LEU A 235 -19.76 2.89 -24.86
N ALA A 236 -19.52 3.82 -25.77
CA ALA A 236 -20.55 4.62 -26.41
C ALA A 236 -21.58 3.76 -27.15
N THR A 237 -21.11 2.73 -27.85
CA THR A 237 -21.97 1.80 -28.59
C THR A 237 -22.73 0.88 -27.63
N SER A 238 -22.06 0.32 -26.61
CA SER A 238 -22.66 -0.62 -25.66
C SER A 238 -23.81 0.01 -24.85
N PHE A 239 -23.70 1.29 -24.52
CA PHE A 239 -24.70 2.02 -23.74
C PHE A 239 -25.64 2.90 -24.58
N ALA A 240 -25.44 2.96 -25.90
CA ALA A 240 -26.16 3.85 -26.82
C ALA A 240 -26.10 5.36 -26.42
N ILE A 241 -24.94 5.80 -25.92
CA ILE A 241 -24.70 7.15 -25.37
C ILE A 241 -23.88 8.06 -26.30
N THR A 242 -23.92 7.82 -27.61
CA THR A 242 -23.08 8.54 -28.59
C THR A 242 -23.31 10.05 -28.59
N ASN A 243 -24.52 10.52 -28.26
CA ASN A 243 -24.84 11.95 -28.22
C ASN A 243 -24.29 12.60 -26.94
N GLU A 244 -24.46 11.95 -25.81
CA GLU A 244 -23.99 12.38 -24.50
C GLU A 244 -22.45 12.38 -24.46
N ALA A 245 -21.81 11.35 -25.05
CA ALA A 245 -20.37 11.28 -25.21
C ALA A 245 -19.80 12.48 -25.99
N LYS A 246 -20.49 12.94 -27.05
CA LYS A 246 -20.10 14.13 -27.81
C LYS A 246 -20.16 15.41 -26.97
N MET A 247 -21.12 15.53 -26.04
CA MET A 247 -21.21 16.69 -25.16
C MET A 247 -20.01 16.81 -24.21
N ILE A 248 -19.42 15.67 -23.85
CA ILE A 248 -18.23 15.59 -23.00
C ILE A 248 -16.96 16.05 -23.74
N GLY A 249 -16.98 16.15 -25.06
CA GLY A 249 -15.90 16.80 -25.83
C GLY A 249 -15.90 18.34 -25.76
N GLY A 250 -16.90 18.96 -25.12
CA GLY A 250 -17.08 20.42 -25.10
C GLY A 250 -16.33 21.17 -23.99
N ALA A 251 -16.71 22.43 -23.78
CA ALA A 251 -16.20 23.25 -22.67
C ALA A 251 -16.53 22.62 -21.30
N PHE A 252 -15.72 22.90 -20.26
CA PHE A 252 -15.83 22.27 -18.93
C PHE A 252 -17.26 22.19 -18.37
N ASN A 253 -18.01 23.29 -18.36
CA ASN A 253 -19.39 23.31 -17.85
C ASN A 253 -20.31 22.37 -18.64
N ASN A 254 -20.12 22.28 -19.96
CA ASN A 254 -20.88 21.38 -20.82
C ASN A 254 -20.52 19.91 -20.54
N ARG A 255 -19.26 19.63 -20.16
CA ARG A 255 -18.82 18.27 -19.80
C ARG A 255 -19.50 17.75 -18.54
N VAL A 256 -19.63 18.59 -17.51
CA VAL A 256 -20.34 18.23 -16.27
C VAL A 256 -21.83 18.00 -16.55
N SER A 257 -22.47 18.89 -17.31
CA SER A 257 -23.88 18.70 -17.71
C SER A 257 -24.06 17.44 -18.56
N GLY A 258 -23.18 17.20 -19.51
CA GLY A 258 -23.19 16.01 -20.37
C GLY A 258 -23.00 14.73 -19.57
N PHE A 259 -22.10 14.74 -18.58
CA PHE A 259 -21.91 13.63 -17.66
C PHE A 259 -23.17 13.30 -16.86
N ASN A 260 -23.87 14.30 -16.32
CA ASN A 260 -25.13 14.07 -15.60
C ASN A 260 -26.22 13.46 -16.50
N SER A 261 -26.33 13.91 -17.75
CA SER A 261 -27.23 13.31 -18.75
C SER A 261 -26.83 11.86 -19.07
N LEU A 262 -25.54 11.60 -19.26
CA LEU A 262 -24.98 10.28 -19.52
C LEU A 262 -25.28 9.30 -18.39
N VAL A 263 -25.09 9.72 -17.14
CA VAL A 263 -25.38 8.90 -15.95
C VAL A 263 -26.84 8.44 -15.95
N ALA A 264 -27.80 9.31 -16.28
CA ALA A 264 -29.21 8.92 -16.35
C ALA A 264 -29.47 7.83 -17.39
N VAL A 265 -28.84 7.92 -18.57
CA VAL A 265 -28.94 6.88 -19.61
C VAL A 265 -28.31 5.58 -19.13
N VAL A 266 -27.10 5.64 -18.58
CA VAL A 266 -26.38 4.46 -18.06
C VAL A 266 -27.17 3.77 -16.94
N GLU A 267 -27.75 4.52 -16.00
CA GLU A 267 -28.57 3.99 -14.92
C GLU A 267 -29.80 3.23 -15.45
N SER A 268 -30.45 3.78 -16.50
CA SER A 268 -31.62 3.16 -17.14
C SER A 268 -31.30 1.95 -18.02
N SER A 269 -30.03 1.74 -18.40
CA SER A 269 -29.63 0.61 -19.24
C SER A 269 -29.84 -0.76 -18.52
N PRO A 270 -30.07 -1.85 -19.27
CA PRO A 270 -30.24 -3.19 -18.69
C PRO A 270 -28.90 -3.87 -18.31
N LEU A 271 -27.76 -3.19 -18.50
CA LEU A 271 -26.45 -3.79 -18.32
C LEU A 271 -26.11 -4.02 -16.83
N PRO A 272 -25.20 -4.97 -16.52
CA PRO A 272 -24.75 -5.23 -15.15
C PRO A 272 -24.16 -4.01 -14.44
N ALA A 273 -24.32 -3.94 -13.11
CA ALA A 273 -23.85 -2.82 -12.29
C ALA A 273 -22.36 -2.51 -12.47
N ARG A 274 -21.51 -3.54 -12.61
CA ARG A 274 -20.07 -3.39 -12.87
C ARG A 274 -19.78 -2.66 -14.19
N GLN A 275 -20.49 -2.98 -15.26
CA GLN A 275 -20.31 -2.30 -16.55
C GLN A 275 -20.78 -0.84 -16.49
N LYS A 276 -21.90 -0.59 -15.79
CA LYS A 276 -22.40 0.77 -15.52
C LYS A 276 -21.37 1.60 -14.76
N SER A 277 -20.81 1.02 -13.70
CA SER A 277 -19.74 1.61 -12.89
C SER A 277 -18.52 1.99 -13.73
N ILE A 278 -18.04 1.07 -14.57
CA ILE A 278 -16.90 1.29 -15.47
C ILE A 278 -17.22 2.40 -16.49
N CYS A 279 -18.41 2.41 -17.08
CA CYS A 279 -18.83 3.44 -18.03
C CYS A 279 -18.90 4.81 -17.36
N MET A 280 -19.56 4.94 -16.21
CA MET A 280 -19.63 6.20 -15.46
C MET A 280 -18.23 6.69 -15.07
N ALA A 281 -17.38 5.80 -14.57
CA ALA A 281 -16.01 6.10 -14.21
C ALA A 281 -15.18 6.65 -15.38
N TYR A 282 -15.28 5.99 -16.55
CA TYR A 282 -14.57 6.40 -17.75
C TYR A 282 -14.97 7.82 -18.16
N TYR A 283 -16.27 8.09 -18.29
CA TYR A 283 -16.75 9.41 -18.70
C TYR A 283 -16.59 10.49 -17.63
N CYS A 284 -16.54 10.12 -16.35
CA CYS A 284 -16.16 11.05 -15.29
C CYS A 284 -14.70 11.52 -15.46
N ASN A 285 -13.78 10.61 -15.80
CA ASN A 285 -12.40 10.98 -16.15
C ASN A 285 -12.33 11.95 -17.34
N ARG A 286 -13.22 11.81 -18.33
CA ARG A 286 -13.26 12.72 -19.50
C ARG A 286 -13.63 14.18 -19.16
N ILE A 287 -14.20 14.45 -17.97
CA ILE A 287 -14.43 15.83 -17.49
C ILE A 287 -13.09 16.57 -17.28
N LEU A 288 -12.10 15.88 -16.73
CA LEU A 288 -10.73 16.39 -16.58
C LEU A 288 -9.76 15.21 -16.61
N PRO A 289 -9.31 14.79 -17.80
CA PRO A 289 -8.45 13.62 -17.98
C PRO A 289 -7.20 13.70 -17.10
N GLY A 290 -6.82 12.58 -16.49
CA GLY A 290 -5.62 12.50 -15.65
C GLY A 290 -5.78 13.06 -14.24
N SER A 291 -6.92 13.66 -13.91
CA SER A 291 -7.17 14.23 -12.58
C SER A 291 -7.96 13.29 -11.68
N LEU A 292 -7.67 13.31 -10.38
CA LEU A 292 -8.46 12.64 -9.33
C LEU A 292 -9.40 13.61 -8.59
N SER A 293 -9.41 14.89 -8.96
CA SER A 293 -10.14 15.95 -8.24
C SER A 293 -11.67 15.82 -8.33
N HIS A 294 -12.18 15.01 -9.25
CA HIS A 294 -13.62 14.85 -9.49
C HIS A 294 -14.21 13.56 -8.91
N ALA A 295 -13.45 12.81 -8.10
CA ALA A 295 -13.97 11.63 -7.41
C ALA A 295 -15.24 11.93 -6.60
N GLU A 296 -15.33 13.14 -6.05
CA GLU A 296 -16.47 13.59 -5.24
C GLU A 296 -17.79 13.65 -6.03
N ILE A 297 -17.74 13.85 -7.36
CA ILE A 297 -18.93 13.82 -8.22
C ILE A 297 -19.59 12.43 -8.19
N LEU A 298 -18.80 11.38 -7.96
CA LEU A 298 -19.27 10.00 -7.90
C LEU A 298 -19.78 9.60 -6.52
N ARG A 299 -19.69 10.47 -5.49
CA ARG A 299 -20.08 10.16 -4.10
C ARG A 299 -21.49 9.58 -4.01
N GLU A 300 -22.47 10.21 -4.67
CA GLU A 300 -23.87 9.76 -4.66
C GLU A 300 -24.09 8.40 -5.34
N LYS A 301 -23.12 7.97 -6.16
CA LYS A 301 -23.19 6.73 -6.94
C LYS A 301 -22.52 5.55 -6.23
N VAL A 302 -21.63 5.81 -5.26
CA VAL A 302 -20.91 4.77 -4.50
C VAL A 302 -21.86 3.77 -3.82
N GLN A 303 -23.04 4.21 -3.36
CA GLN A 303 -24.00 3.29 -2.71
C GLN A 303 -24.55 2.24 -3.68
N ASN A 304 -24.83 2.62 -4.94
CA ASN A 304 -25.39 1.72 -5.94
C ASN A 304 -24.30 1.04 -6.79
N TYR A 305 -23.13 1.65 -6.88
CA TYR A 305 -21.99 1.23 -7.69
C TYR A 305 -20.70 1.34 -6.85
N PRO A 306 -20.43 0.38 -5.94
CA PRO A 306 -19.34 0.48 -4.97
C PRO A 306 -17.94 0.63 -5.59
N ASP A 307 -17.73 0.14 -6.81
CA ASP A 307 -16.44 0.16 -7.52
C ASP A 307 -16.27 1.37 -8.47
N VAL A 308 -17.23 2.30 -8.54
CA VAL A 308 -17.20 3.40 -9.53
C VAL A 308 -16.02 4.35 -9.33
N VAL A 309 -15.67 4.63 -8.08
CA VAL A 309 -14.54 5.48 -7.73
C VAL A 309 -13.21 4.76 -7.99
N PHE A 310 -13.18 3.45 -7.75
CA PHE A 310 -12.03 2.60 -8.05
C PHE A 310 -11.71 2.66 -9.54
N TRP A 311 -12.71 2.44 -10.41
CA TRP A 311 -12.52 2.52 -11.85
C TRP A 311 -12.19 3.92 -12.32
N TYR A 312 -12.73 4.96 -11.68
CA TYR A 312 -12.38 6.34 -12.01
C TYR A 312 -10.89 6.59 -11.77
N ALA A 313 -10.34 6.11 -10.66
CA ALA A 313 -8.91 6.18 -10.40
C ALA A 313 -8.08 5.39 -11.43
N VAL A 314 -8.57 4.22 -11.86
CA VAL A 314 -7.98 3.44 -12.97
C VAL A 314 -7.86 4.27 -14.25
N PHE A 315 -8.96 4.86 -14.71
CA PHE A 315 -8.95 5.66 -15.94
C PHE A 315 -8.13 6.94 -15.80
N ALA A 316 -8.23 7.63 -14.65
CA ALA A 316 -7.43 8.81 -14.38
C ALA A 316 -5.93 8.49 -14.42
N CYS A 317 -5.46 7.42 -13.79
CA CYS A 317 -4.02 7.09 -13.77
C CYS A 317 -3.47 6.59 -15.10
N LEU A 318 -4.32 5.98 -15.93
CA LEU A 318 -3.94 5.46 -17.24
C LEU A 318 -4.05 6.50 -18.38
N SER A 319 -4.68 7.65 -18.10
CA SER A 319 -4.74 8.81 -19.00
C SER A 319 -3.33 9.29 -19.37
N ASP A 320 -3.16 9.77 -20.59
CA ASP A 320 -1.89 10.36 -21.03
C ASP A 320 -1.57 11.68 -20.29
N GLU A 321 -2.61 12.37 -19.81
CA GLU A 321 -2.53 13.61 -19.02
C GLU A 321 -2.17 13.37 -17.54
N PHE A 322 -2.11 12.11 -17.10
CA PHE A 322 -1.77 11.78 -15.72
C PHE A 322 -0.30 12.08 -15.41
N ASP A 323 -0.07 13.10 -14.59
CA ASP A 323 1.26 13.41 -14.07
C ASP A 323 1.46 12.86 -12.65
N VAL A 324 2.23 11.76 -12.59
CA VAL A 324 2.67 11.09 -11.36
C VAL A 324 3.32 12.05 -10.35
N ARG A 325 3.96 13.13 -10.82
CA ARG A 325 4.69 14.08 -9.96
C ARG A 325 3.78 15.12 -9.32
N SER A 326 2.75 15.56 -10.02
CA SER A 326 1.84 16.62 -9.53
C SER A 326 0.86 16.12 -8.48
N ILE A 327 0.52 14.82 -8.50
CA ILE A 327 -0.55 14.27 -7.68
C ILE A 327 -0.11 14.01 -6.24
N ALA A 328 -0.95 14.44 -5.30
CA ALA A 328 -0.82 14.21 -3.86
C ALA A 328 0.58 14.53 -3.32
N SER A 329 1.20 15.63 -3.78
CA SER A 329 2.50 16.11 -3.30
C SER A 329 3.63 15.06 -3.39
N GLY A 330 3.63 14.26 -4.46
CA GLY A 330 4.68 13.26 -4.73
C GLY A 330 4.49 11.92 -4.01
N VAL A 331 3.32 11.65 -3.40
CA VAL A 331 2.98 10.35 -2.81
C VAL A 331 3.11 9.22 -3.84
N CYS A 332 2.67 9.44 -5.09
CA CYS A 332 2.76 8.46 -6.16
C CYS A 332 4.20 8.01 -6.44
N ILE A 333 5.16 8.93 -6.40
CA ILE A 333 6.60 8.61 -6.59
C ILE A 333 7.11 7.71 -5.46
N LYS A 334 6.70 7.99 -4.21
CA LYS A 334 7.07 7.16 -3.06
C LYS A 334 6.49 5.75 -3.18
N ILE A 335 5.22 5.64 -3.57
CA ILE A 335 4.57 4.34 -3.83
C ILE A 335 5.35 3.57 -4.90
N ILE A 336 5.63 4.19 -6.05
CA ILE A 336 6.36 3.53 -7.14
C ILE A 336 7.76 3.09 -6.66
N ARG A 337 8.50 3.96 -5.97
CA ARG A 337 9.81 3.64 -5.40
C ARG A 337 9.75 2.39 -4.52
N ASP A 338 8.76 2.29 -3.66
CA ASP A 338 8.66 1.19 -2.70
C ASP A 338 8.13 -0.09 -3.37
N LEU A 339 7.24 0.02 -4.37
CA LEU A 339 6.81 -1.08 -5.22
C LEU A 339 7.95 -1.71 -6.03
N VAL A 340 8.90 -0.90 -6.52
CA VAL A 340 10.04 -1.39 -7.33
C VAL A 340 11.32 -1.60 -6.52
N SER A 341 11.29 -1.36 -5.21
CA SER A 341 12.45 -1.54 -4.35
C SER A 341 12.98 -2.98 -4.47
N PRO A 342 14.28 -3.21 -4.69
CA PRO A 342 14.79 -4.58 -4.75
C PRO A 342 14.62 -5.26 -3.38
N MET A 343 14.30 -6.55 -3.40
CA MET A 343 14.34 -7.38 -2.20
C MET A 343 15.63 -8.20 -2.21
N ASP A 344 16.36 -8.19 -1.09
CA ASP A 344 17.55 -9.01 -0.90
C ASP A 344 17.28 -10.08 0.16
N PHE A 345 17.29 -11.34 -0.24
CA PHE A 345 17.06 -12.49 0.65
C PHE A 345 18.25 -12.79 1.57
N GLU A 346 19.41 -12.19 1.34
CA GLU A 346 20.57 -12.28 2.24
C GLU A 346 20.49 -11.25 3.38
N THR A 347 19.57 -10.28 3.27
CA THR A 347 19.28 -9.31 4.32
C THR A 347 18.22 -9.82 5.29
N ARG A 348 18.31 -9.35 6.53
CA ARG A 348 17.34 -9.62 7.59
C ARG A 348 15.95 -9.08 7.22
N PRO A 349 14.85 -9.65 7.74
CA PRO A 349 13.52 -9.09 7.57
C PRO A 349 13.45 -7.62 8.03
N SER A 350 12.65 -6.81 7.34
CA SER A 350 12.35 -5.42 7.74
C SER A 350 11.04 -5.28 8.52
N CYS A 351 10.33 -6.38 8.74
CA CYS A 351 9.06 -6.44 9.45
C CYS A 351 9.24 -6.61 10.97
N ASP A 352 8.19 -6.27 11.72
CA ASP A 352 8.12 -6.55 13.15
C ASP A 352 7.67 -8.00 13.41
N ILE A 353 6.84 -8.59 12.52
CA ILE A 353 6.34 -9.95 12.65
C ILE A 353 5.85 -10.49 11.29
N SER A 354 5.90 -11.80 11.08
CA SER A 354 5.23 -12.50 9.97
C SER A 354 3.76 -12.76 10.29
N ILE A 355 2.93 -12.91 9.25
CA ILE A 355 1.51 -13.22 9.45
C ILE A 355 1.31 -14.56 10.16
N GLU A 356 2.11 -15.57 9.86
CA GLU A 356 2.01 -16.88 10.48
C GLU A 356 2.38 -16.85 11.98
N GLU A 357 3.44 -16.11 12.36
CA GLU A 357 3.76 -15.93 13.78
C GLU A 357 2.71 -15.07 14.50
N LEU A 358 2.18 -14.05 13.82
CA LEU A 358 1.13 -13.20 14.36
C LEU A 358 -0.14 -14.01 14.67
N GLU A 359 -0.51 -14.94 13.80
CA GLU A 359 -1.64 -15.85 14.03
C GLU A 359 -1.43 -16.71 15.28
N VAL A 360 -0.25 -17.31 15.44
CA VAL A 360 0.07 -18.11 16.64
C VAL A 360 0.04 -17.26 17.91
N LEU A 361 0.70 -16.10 17.89
CA LEU A 361 0.74 -15.20 19.06
C LEU A 361 -0.62 -14.60 19.40
N SER A 362 -1.52 -14.46 18.42
CA SER A 362 -2.87 -13.94 18.66
C SER A 362 -3.68 -14.80 19.64
N ARG A 363 -3.37 -16.10 19.72
CA ARG A 363 -4.00 -17.07 20.62
C ARG A 363 -3.56 -16.87 22.08
N LEU A 364 -2.42 -16.21 22.33
CA LEU A 364 -1.81 -16.01 23.66
C LEU A 364 -2.05 -14.61 24.25
N SER A 365 -2.93 -13.81 23.63
CA SER A 365 -3.14 -12.36 23.84
C SER A 365 -2.08 -11.46 23.18
N LEU A 366 -2.54 -10.61 22.26
CA LEU A 366 -1.69 -9.63 21.56
C LEU A 366 -1.36 -8.45 22.47
N LYS A 367 -0.28 -8.58 23.24
CA LYS A 367 0.27 -7.46 24.01
C LYS A 367 1.41 -6.81 23.24
N ALA A 368 1.46 -5.48 23.24
CA ALA A 368 2.57 -4.73 22.63
C ALA A 368 3.93 -5.10 23.24
N SER A 369 3.97 -5.56 24.50
CA SER A 369 5.18 -6.07 25.16
C SER A 369 5.70 -7.37 24.55
N THR A 370 4.82 -8.17 23.95
CA THR A 370 5.18 -9.44 23.29
C THR A 370 5.74 -9.16 21.91
N ILE A 371 5.06 -8.32 21.12
CA ILE A 371 5.43 -8.03 19.71
C ILE A 371 6.63 -7.08 19.63
N LYS A 372 6.74 -6.12 20.57
CA LYS A 372 7.80 -5.10 20.60
C LYS A 372 7.92 -4.33 19.26
N PRO A 373 6.82 -3.74 18.75
CA PRO A 373 6.82 -3.10 17.44
C PRO A 373 7.86 -1.97 17.37
N ARG A 374 8.43 -1.73 16.19
CA ARG A 374 9.35 -0.61 15.96
C ARG A 374 8.69 0.75 16.18
N GLN A 375 7.41 0.87 15.86
CA GLN A 375 6.63 2.10 16.03
C GLN A 375 5.49 1.90 17.04
N ARG A 376 5.17 2.95 17.80
CA ARG A 376 4.07 2.88 18.76
C ARG A 376 2.75 2.70 18.01
N ARG A 377 1.98 1.66 18.37
CA ARG A 377 0.66 1.33 17.79
C ARG A 377 0.65 1.00 16.29
N ILE A 378 1.81 0.86 15.66
CA ILE A 378 1.91 0.43 14.26
C ILE A 378 2.85 -0.75 14.24
N MET A 379 2.38 -1.86 13.69
CA MET A 379 3.13 -3.08 13.52
C MET A 379 3.26 -3.36 12.03
N ARG A 380 4.49 -3.53 11.57
CA ARG A 380 4.77 -3.95 10.20
C ARG A 380 4.69 -5.47 10.11
N VAL A 381 3.66 -5.97 9.42
CA VAL A 381 3.41 -7.40 9.24
C VAL A 381 3.91 -7.83 7.88
N SER A 382 4.79 -8.83 7.84
CA SER A 382 5.20 -9.51 6.61
C SER A 382 4.11 -10.49 6.20
N LEU A 383 3.43 -10.22 5.09
CA LEU A 383 2.49 -11.17 4.49
C LEU A 383 3.25 -12.27 3.75
N LEU A 384 4.32 -11.88 3.08
CA LEU A 384 5.30 -12.73 2.43
C LEU A 384 6.65 -12.03 2.58
N PRO A 385 7.79 -12.74 2.47
CA PRO A 385 9.09 -12.07 2.48
C PRO A 385 9.11 -10.87 1.51
N GLY A 386 9.37 -9.65 2.01
CA GLY A 386 9.39 -8.41 1.20
C GLY A 386 8.03 -7.86 0.71
N VAL A 387 6.92 -8.50 1.07
CA VAL A 387 5.55 -7.98 0.92
C VAL A 387 4.99 -7.70 2.32
N GLU A 388 5.04 -6.43 2.71
CA GLU A 388 4.75 -5.99 4.07
C GLU A 388 3.54 -5.06 4.09
N VAL A 389 2.80 -5.06 5.19
CA VAL A 389 1.69 -4.16 5.46
C VAL A 389 1.82 -3.55 6.86
N ASP A 390 1.60 -2.24 6.97
CA ASP A 390 1.68 -1.54 8.26
C ASP A 390 0.30 -1.53 8.94
N ILE A 391 0.09 -2.35 9.97
CA ILE A 391 -1.20 -2.49 10.65
C ILE A 391 -1.20 -1.67 11.93
N THR A 392 -2.21 -0.84 12.10
CA THR A 392 -2.42 -0.11 13.36
C THR A 392 -3.03 -1.06 14.39
N PHE A 393 -2.42 -1.19 15.57
CA PHE A 393 -2.85 -2.14 16.59
C PHE A 393 -2.84 -1.53 18.00
N GLY A 394 -3.66 -2.11 18.87
CA GLY A 394 -3.96 -1.60 20.21
C GLY A 394 -5.29 -0.86 20.24
N GLU A 395 -6.10 -1.12 21.27
CA GLU A 395 -7.43 -0.53 21.44
C GLU A 395 -7.35 1.01 21.43
N ALA A 396 -8.24 1.62 20.63
CA ALA A 396 -8.53 3.04 20.73
C ALA A 396 -9.19 3.41 22.07
N ASP A 397 -9.59 2.43 22.89
CA ASP A 397 -10.28 2.61 24.18
C ASP A 397 -9.39 3.15 25.30
N ALA A 398 -8.08 3.29 25.05
CA ALA A 398 -7.21 4.14 25.84
C ALA A 398 -6.80 5.40 25.06
N GLN A 399 -7.76 6.07 24.42
CA GLN A 399 -7.91 7.47 24.77
C GLN A 399 -8.35 7.52 26.25
N GLU A 400 -7.39 7.27 27.16
CA GLU A 400 -7.23 8.21 28.26
C GLU A 400 -7.39 9.56 27.58
N LYS A 401 -8.47 10.25 27.91
CA LYS A 401 -8.57 11.68 27.66
C LYS A 401 -7.34 12.26 28.33
N ILE A 402 -6.18 12.23 27.67
CA ILE A 402 -5.18 13.27 27.79
C ILE A 402 -6.05 14.49 27.59
N PRO A 403 -6.29 15.31 28.63
CA PRO A 403 -7.23 16.39 28.51
C PRO A 403 -6.71 17.30 27.40
N ASP A 404 -7.27 17.16 26.20
CA ASP A 404 -7.02 18.01 25.03
C ASP A 404 -7.45 19.47 25.28
N GLN A 405 -7.78 19.82 26.53
CA GLN A 405 -8.08 21.16 26.98
C GLN A 405 -6.84 22.06 27.15
N HIS A 406 -5.60 21.57 27.05
CA HIS A 406 -4.44 22.44 27.28
C HIS A 406 -3.40 22.60 26.15
N GLN A 407 -3.39 21.77 25.09
CA GLN A 407 -2.33 21.86 24.07
C GLN A 407 -2.73 22.40 22.70
N ASN A 408 -4.02 22.37 22.33
CA ASN A 408 -4.49 22.97 21.07
C ASN A 408 -5.32 24.27 21.24
N GLN A 409 -5.54 24.70 22.49
CA GLN A 409 -6.03 26.04 22.86
C GLN A 409 -4.94 26.90 23.53
N LEU A 410 -3.66 26.63 23.27
CA LEU A 410 -2.65 27.69 23.32
C LEU A 410 -2.89 28.64 22.13
N ASP A 411 -3.99 29.38 22.28
CA ASP A 411 -4.36 30.64 21.67
C ASP A 411 -3.75 30.88 20.29
N SER A 412 -4.38 30.34 19.25
CA SER A 412 -4.19 30.83 17.87
C SER A 412 -4.38 32.36 17.80
N LYS A 413 -5.13 32.94 18.74
CA LYS A 413 -5.25 34.39 18.97
C LYS A 413 -3.97 35.03 19.54
N LYS A 414 -3.31 34.42 20.55
CA LYS A 414 -2.00 34.90 21.05
C LYS A 414 -0.92 34.70 20.02
N MET A 415 -0.90 33.58 19.31
CA MET A 415 0.10 33.34 18.29
C MET A 415 -0.06 34.31 17.12
N ARG A 416 -1.31 34.62 16.72
CA ARG A 416 -1.60 35.73 15.79
C ARG A 416 -1.21 37.09 16.38
N SER A 417 -1.54 37.37 17.63
CA SER A 417 -1.18 38.62 18.33
C SER A 417 0.33 38.83 18.35
N LEU A 418 1.10 37.80 18.71
CA LEU A 418 2.56 37.83 18.76
C LEU A 418 3.17 37.95 17.36
N LEU A 419 2.54 37.37 16.34
CA LEU A 419 2.95 37.56 14.94
C LEU A 419 2.70 38.98 14.46
N PHE A 420 1.56 39.59 14.81
CA PHE A 420 1.30 40.99 14.49
C PHE A 420 2.24 41.93 15.24
N GLU A 421 2.47 41.70 16.53
CA GLU A 421 3.42 42.47 17.33
C GLU A 421 4.86 42.35 16.79
N ALA A 422 5.27 41.16 16.36
CA ALA A 422 6.58 40.96 15.73
C ALA A 422 6.71 41.68 14.38
N LEU A 423 5.63 41.76 13.60
CA LEU A 423 5.59 42.52 12.34
C LEU A 423 5.68 44.02 12.60
N ASP A 424 4.93 44.54 13.57
CA ASP A 424 4.97 45.95 13.94
C ASP A 424 6.38 46.37 14.42
N LEU A 425 7.05 45.52 15.22
CA LEU A 425 8.43 45.76 15.66
C LEU A 425 9.44 45.78 14.51
N LEU A 426 9.21 44.99 13.45
CA LEU A 426 10.07 44.99 12.27
C LEU A 426 9.87 46.26 11.42
N ASP A 427 8.63 46.71 11.27
CA ASP A 427 8.31 47.95 10.54
C ASP A 427 8.81 49.19 11.28
N GLU A 428 8.71 49.24 12.61
CA GLU A 428 9.32 50.30 13.42
C GLU A 428 10.84 50.38 13.23
N ARG A 429 11.51 49.22 13.14
CA ARG A 429 12.97 49.17 12.93
C ARG A 429 13.34 49.65 11.52
N LYS A 430 12.49 49.38 10.54
CA LYS A 430 12.64 49.87 9.16
C LYS A 430 12.44 51.38 9.06
N ALA A 431 11.47 51.93 9.79
CA ALA A 431 11.23 53.37 9.88
C ALA A 431 12.40 54.11 10.57
N ARG A 432 13.01 53.52 11.61
CA ARG A 432 14.17 54.10 12.31
C ARG A 432 15.49 53.97 11.54
N SER A 433 15.57 53.05 10.59
CA SER A 433 16.77 52.85 9.75
C SER A 433 16.71 53.60 8.42
N ALA A 434 15.61 54.29 8.12
CA ALA A 434 15.59 55.27 7.04
C ALA A 434 16.53 56.44 7.42
N PRO A 435 17.65 56.63 6.70
CA PRO A 435 18.50 57.79 6.91
C PRO A 435 17.66 59.03 6.64
N SER A 436 17.68 59.99 7.56
CA SER A 436 17.14 61.32 7.29
C SER A 436 18.01 61.95 6.20
N ASP A 437 17.64 61.73 4.94
CA ASP A 437 18.22 62.39 3.77
C ASP A 437 17.76 63.85 3.75
N SER A 438 18.25 64.61 4.73
CA SER A 438 18.36 66.06 4.65
C SER A 438 19.69 66.41 3.97
N TYR A 439 19.82 66.05 2.69
CA TYR A 439 20.84 66.65 1.84
C TYR A 439 20.17 67.61 0.85
N THR A 440 20.17 68.87 1.27
CA THR A 440 20.00 70.05 0.44
C THR A 440 21.01 70.02 -0.72
N SER A 441 20.57 69.63 -1.92
CA SER A 441 21.30 69.93 -3.15
C SER A 441 20.60 71.04 -3.92
N ARG A 442 21.11 72.24 -3.67
CA ARG A 442 20.84 73.46 -4.42
C ARG A 442 21.81 73.48 -5.60
N THR A 443 21.41 72.99 -6.78
CA THR A 443 22.21 73.13 -8.00
C THR A 443 21.39 73.69 -9.16
N THR A 444 21.62 74.99 -9.33
CA THR A 444 21.49 75.82 -10.52
C THR A 444 21.21 75.14 -11.87
N SER A 445 20.04 75.49 -12.41
CA SER A 445 19.76 75.56 -13.84
C SER A 445 20.85 76.35 -14.60
N LYS A 446 21.47 75.70 -15.58
CA LYS A 446 22.15 76.38 -16.70
C LYS A 446 21.98 75.58 -18.00
N ARG A 447 21.06 76.10 -18.82
CA ARG A 447 20.99 76.19 -20.29
C ARG A 447 22.23 75.77 -21.12
N ARG A 448 21.87 75.29 -22.33
CA ARG A 448 22.60 75.11 -23.62
C ARG A 448 22.94 73.63 -23.88
N GLY A 449 22.68 73.03 -25.04
CA GLY A 449 22.22 73.51 -26.34
C GLY A 449 22.75 72.55 -27.42
N TYR A 450 21.93 72.32 -28.46
CA TYR A 450 22.13 71.47 -29.65
C TYR A 450 22.01 69.96 -29.46
#